data_AF-A0A8C9PZU4-F1
#
_entry.id   AF-A0A8C9PZU4-F1
#
_cell.length_a   1.000
_cell.length_b   1.000
_cell.length_c   1.000
_cell.angle_alpha   90.00
_cell.angle_beta   90.00
_cell.angle_gamma   90.00
#
_symmetry.space_group_name_H-M   'P 1'
#
loop_
_entity.id
_entity.type
_entity.pdbx_description
1 polymer ?
#
loop_
_entity_poly.entity_id
_entity_poly.type
_entity_poly.pdbx_seq_one_letter_code
_entity_poly.pdbx_strand_id
1 'polypeptide(L)' 'MPICWIQWVQTNRVIFSSGEIIGGHESKPHSRPYMAYLQFVARGVQKCGGFLIREDFVLTAAHCLGR' A
#
# COMPACT_ATOMS: atom_id res chain seq x y z
N MET A 1 -15.42 -9.52 -3.82
CA MET A 1 -13.97 -9.31 -3.98
C MET A 1 -13.60 -7.92 -3.48
N PRO A 2 -13.59 -7.67 -2.15
CA PRO A 2 -13.27 -6.36 -1.59
C PRO A 2 -11.78 -6.24 -1.25
N ILE A 3 -11.21 -5.07 -1.50
CA ILE A 3 -9.78 -4.70 -1.35
C ILE A 3 -9.37 -4.54 0.14
N CYS A 4 -10.04 -5.21 1.08
CA CYS A 4 -9.61 -5.22 2.48
C CYS A 4 -9.97 -6.56 3.13
N TRP A 5 -9.00 -7.48 3.14
CA TRP A 5 -9.00 -8.61 4.06
C TRP A 5 -7.63 -8.62 4.74
N ILE A 6 -7.49 -7.76 5.76
CA ILE A 6 -6.58 -8.03 6.87
C ILE A 6 -7.39 -7.92 8.16
N GLN A 7 -8.36 -8.80 8.31
CA GLN A 7 -8.66 -9.29 9.64
C GLN A 7 -7.39 -10.05 10.08
N TRP A 8 -6.74 -9.61 11.17
CA TRP A 8 -5.45 -10.03 11.76
C TRP A 8 -4.20 -9.18 11.47
N VAL A 9 -4.24 -7.86 11.71
CA VAL A 9 -3.01 -7.17 12.15
C VAL A 9 -2.86 -7.41 13.66
N GLN A 10 -2.14 -8.47 14.01
CA GLN A 10 -1.72 -8.75 15.40
C GLN A 10 -0.99 -7.51 15.95
N THR A 11 -1.52 -6.93 17.02
CA THR A 11 -0.84 -5.91 17.83
C THR A 11 0.38 -6.52 18.54
N ASN A 12 1.51 -6.62 17.83
CA ASN A 12 2.79 -6.94 18.46
C ASN A 12 3.62 -5.67 18.55
N ARG A 13 3.65 -5.10 19.76
CA ARG A 13 4.56 -4.02 20.13
C ARG A 13 6.01 -4.51 19.94
N VAL A 14 6.70 -4.05 18.91
CA VAL A 14 8.11 -4.37 18.68
C VAL A 14 8.94 -3.12 19.01
N ILE A 15 9.79 -3.24 20.03
CA ILE A 15 10.75 -2.20 20.41
C ILE A 15 12.04 -2.49 19.62
N PHE A 16 12.44 -1.56 18.75
CA PHE A 16 13.71 -1.64 18.05
C PHE A 16 14.73 -0.74 18.73
N SER A 17 16.02 -1.05 18.58
CA SER A 17 17.12 -0.24 19.14
C SER A 17 17.13 1.22 18.64
N SER A 18 16.35 1.54 17.60
CA SER A 18 16.20 2.86 16.99
C SER A 18 14.85 3.55 17.26
N GLY A 19 13.97 2.97 18.09
CA GLY A 19 12.67 3.55 18.45
C GLY A 19 11.55 2.52 18.62
N GLU A 20 10.42 2.97 19.18
CA GLU A 20 9.20 2.15 19.33
C GLU A 20 8.35 2.24 18.05
N ILE A 21 7.85 1.10 17.54
CA ILE A 21 6.75 1.13 16.55
C ILE A 21 5.47 1.57 17.28
N ILE A 22 5.05 2.81 17.05
CA ILE A 22 3.77 3.32 17.56
C ILE A 22 2.64 2.90 16.62
N GLY A 23 2.14 1.69 16.83
CA GLY A 23 0.86 1.22 16.31
C GLY A 23 0.71 1.13 14.78
N GLY A 24 -0.50 0.78 14.39
CA GLY A 24 -1.01 0.69 13.03
C GLY A 24 -2.49 0.31 13.13
N HIS A 25 -3.36 1.03 12.43
CA HIS A 25 -4.79 0.74 12.42
C HIS A 25 -5.30 0.62 10.99
N GLU A 26 -6.34 -0.19 10.80
CA GLU A 26 -7.00 -0.29 9.52
C GLU A 26 -7.54 1.08 9.09
N SER A 27 -7.24 1.46 7.86
CA SER A 27 -7.77 2.70 7.31
C SER A 27 -9.28 2.59 7.21
N LYS A 28 -10.00 3.63 7.66
CA LYS A 28 -11.43 3.75 7.36
C LYS A 28 -11.64 3.57 5.83
N PRO A 29 -12.62 2.79 5.39
CA PRO A 29 -12.91 2.62 3.98
C PRO A 29 -13.05 3.97 3.28
N HIS A 30 -12.43 4.11 2.11
CA HIS A 30 -12.46 5.34 1.29
C HIS A 30 -11.88 6.61 1.95
N SER A 31 -11.24 6.54 3.13
CA SER A 31 -10.60 7.71 3.74
C SER A 31 -9.33 8.16 3.03
N ARG A 32 -8.78 7.32 2.13
CA ARG A 32 -7.59 7.56 1.34
C ARG A 32 -7.91 7.41 -0.16
N PRO A 33 -8.74 8.32 -0.73
CA PRO A 33 -9.22 8.19 -2.11
C PRO A 33 -8.10 8.32 -3.16
N TYR A 34 -6.97 8.91 -2.77
CA TYR A 34 -5.78 9.03 -3.62
C TYR A 34 -4.95 7.73 -3.70
N MET A 35 -5.23 6.71 -2.88
CA MET A 35 -4.45 5.47 -2.88
C MET A 35 -4.86 4.57 -4.05
N ALA A 36 -3.90 4.19 -4.87
CA ALA A 36 -4.11 3.32 -6.03
C ALA A 36 -3.38 1.98 -5.85
N TYR A 37 -4.02 0.91 -6.32
CA TYR A 37 -3.42 -0.42 -6.44
C TYR A 37 -3.05 -0.69 -7.90
N LEU A 38 -1.78 -0.96 -8.15
CA LEU A 38 -1.23 -1.16 -9.49
C LEU A 38 -0.82 -2.63 -9.67
N GLN A 39 -1.28 -3.23 -10.77
CA GLN A 39 -0.92 -4.59 -11.16
C GLN A 39 -0.34 -4.59 -12.57
N PHE A 40 0.96 -4.84 -12.67
CA PHE A 40 1.65 -4.97 -13.95
C PHE A 40 1.61 -6.43 -14.41
N VAL A 41 1.18 -6.69 -15.65
CA VAL A 41 1.00 -8.04 -16.20
C VAL A 41 2.12 -8.40 -17.21
N ALA A 42 2.91 -7.42 -17.66
CA ALA A 42 3.82 -7.57 -18.79
C ALA A 42 5.05 -8.48 -18.57
N ARG A 43 5.50 -8.70 -17.32
CA ARG A 43 6.69 -9.53 -17.01
C ARG A 43 6.47 -10.43 -15.78
N GLY A 44 5.24 -10.87 -15.58
CA GLY A 44 4.76 -11.49 -14.35
C GLY A 44 3.93 -10.52 -13.51
N VAL A 45 3.15 -11.05 -12.55
CA VAL A 45 2.27 -10.24 -11.69
C VAL A 45 3.10 -9.47 -10.67
N GLN A 46 3.43 -8.21 -10.97
CA GLN A 46 4.03 -7.29 -10.01
C GLN A 46 2.92 -6.40 -9.42
N LYS A 47 2.88 -6.34 -8.09
CA LYS A 47 1.90 -5.56 -7.34
C LYS A 47 2.61 -4.39 -6.67
N CYS A 48 2.18 -3.17 -6.97
CA CYS A 48 2.70 -1.96 -6.37
C CYS A 48 1.57 -1.05 -5.86
N GLY A 49 1.92 -0.15 -4.95
CA GLY A 49 1.08 0.98 -4.60
C GLY A 49 1.31 2.18 -5.51
N GLY A 50 0.36 3.11 -5.51
CA GLY A 50 0.49 4.40 -6.18
C GLY A 50 -0.38 5.47 -5.54
N PHE A 51 -0.17 6.70 -5.98
CA PHE A 51 -0.91 7.88 -5.55
C PHE A 51 -1.52 8.61 -6.75
N LEU A 52 -2.83 8.84 -6.74
CA LEU A 52 -3.51 9.67 -7.74
C LEU A 52 -3.12 11.14 -7.51
N ILE A 53 -2.33 11.70 -8.41
CA ILE A 53 -1.86 13.10 -8.33
C ILE A 53 -2.69 14.04 -9.22
N ARG A 54 -3.34 13.48 -10.24
CA ARG A 54 -4.32 14.13 -11.15
C ARG A 54 -5.30 13.07 -11.63
N GLU A 55 -6.42 13.50 -12.21
CA GLU A 55 -7.50 12.61 -12.67
C GLU A 55 -7.00 11.42 -13.51
N ASP A 56 -6.01 11.65 -14.37
CA ASP A 56 -5.43 10.62 -15.26
C ASP A 56 -3.98 10.23 -14.94
N PHE A 57 -3.44 10.65 -13.79
CA PHE A 57 -2.03 10.40 -13.45
C PHE A 57 -1.87 9.78 -12.06
N VAL A 58 -1.26 8.60 -12.03
CA VAL A 58 -0.84 7.91 -10.81
C VAL A 58 0.68 7.94 -10.70
N LEU A 59 1.18 8.47 -9.57
CA LEU A 59 2.58 8.42 -9.19
C LEU A 59 2.89 7.08 -8.51
N THR A 60 3.98 6.42 -8.92
CA THR A 60 4.46 5.16 -8.34
C THR A 60 5.99 5.10 -8.38
N ALA A 61 6.58 4.06 -7.79
CA ALA A 61 8.02 3.85 -7.82
C ALA A 61 8.48 3.40 -9.21
N ALA A 62 9.59 3.96 -9.70
CA ALA A 62 10.12 3.64 -11.03
C ALA A 62 10.41 2.14 -11.22
N HIS A 63 10.90 1.46 -10.18
CA HIS A 63 11.23 0.04 -10.24
C HIS A 63 10.01 -0.89 -10.41
N CYS A 64 8.79 -0.38 -10.26
CA CYS A 64 7.55 -1.15 -10.44
C CYS A 64 7.26 -1.48 -11.90
N LEU A 65 7.71 -0.64 -12.85
CA LEU A 65 7.40 -0.80 -14.28
C LEU A 65 8.41 -1.73 -14.99
N GLY A 66 9.62 -1.86 -14.47
CA GLY A 66 10.66 -2.69 -15.05
C GLY A 66 11.98 -2.47 -14.32
N ARG A 67 12.61 -3.57 -13.93
CA ARG A 67 14.06 -3.59 -13.77
C ARG A 67 14.72 -3.60 -15.14
#